data_AF-R6Z879-F1
#
_entry.id   AF-R6Z879-F1
#
_cell.length_a   1.000
_cell.length_b   1.000
_cell.length_c   1.000
_cell.angle_alpha   90.00
_cell.angle_beta   90.00
_cell.angle_gamma   90.00
#
_symmetry.space_group_name_H-M   'P 1'
#
loop_
_entity.id
_entity.type
_entity.pdbx_description
1 polymer ?
#
loop_
_entity_poly.entity_id
_entity_poly.type
_entity_poly.pdbx_seq_one_letter_code
_entity_poly.pdbx_strand_id
1 'polypeptide(L)' 'MYYKGMTGTPEEGHVVEEALAYDYALERCLKGTEDDQREFREMLVEWFYSGNWIEGEEDGEENA' A
#
# COMPACT_ATOMS: atom_id res chain seq x y z
N MET A 1 9.88 1.78 -19.98
CA MET A 1 8.67 2.62 -19.89
C MET A 1 8.88 3.67 -18.80
N TYR A 2 7.97 4.62 -18.61
CA TYR A 2 8.03 5.58 -17.49
C TYR A 2 6.64 6.00 -17.03
N TYR A 3 6.57 6.47 -15.79
CA TYR A 3 5.39 7.09 -15.18
C TYR A 3 5.62 8.59 -15.07
N LYS A 4 4.59 9.38 -15.36
CA LYS A 4 4.62 10.84 -15.20
C LYS A 4 3.45 11.27 -14.33
N GLY A 5 3.74 12.03 -13.29
CA GLY A 5 2.70 12.55 -12.41
C GLY A 5 1.80 13.55 -13.14
N MET A 6 0.52 13.49 -12.80
CA MET A 6 -0.53 14.26 -13.45
C MET A 6 -0.57 15.68 -12.89
N THR A 7 -0.99 16.64 -13.71
CA THR A 7 -1.20 18.02 -13.25
C THR A 7 -2.26 18.07 -12.15
N GLY A 8 -1.99 18.79 -11.08
CA GLY A 8 -2.87 18.89 -9.91
C GLY A 8 -2.73 17.75 -8.89
N THR A 9 -1.73 16.88 -9.01
CA THR A 9 -1.40 15.87 -7.99
C THR A 9 -0.07 16.20 -7.31
N PRO A 10 0.24 15.58 -6.16
CA PRO A 10 1.53 15.78 -5.48
C PRO A 10 2.75 15.40 -6.35
N GLU A 11 2.54 14.56 -7.36
CA GLU A 11 3.56 14.06 -8.29
C GLU A 11 3.68 14.91 -9.56
N GLU A 12 2.97 16.04 -9.67
CA GLU A 12 2.98 16.89 -10.87
C GLU A 12 4.42 17.19 -11.34
N GLY A 13 4.69 16.84 -12.60
CA GLY A 13 5.99 17.08 -13.22
C GLY A 13 7.08 16.06 -12.87
N HIS A 14 6.87 15.18 -11.89
CA HIS A 14 7.77 14.06 -11.66
C HIS A 14 7.68 13.01 -12.77
N VAL A 15 8.84 12.50 -13.18
CA VAL A 15 8.99 11.39 -14.11
C VAL A 15 9.80 10.30 -13.43
N VAL A 16 9.24 9.10 -13.39
CA VAL A 16 9.85 7.92 -12.76
C VAL A 16 10.02 6.87 -13.82
N GLU A 17 11.26 6.47 -14.08
CA GLU A 17 11.54 5.35 -14.98
C GLU A 17 10.97 4.04 -14.41
N GLU A 18 10.51 3.15 -15.28
CA GLU A 18 9.94 1.86 -14.88
C GLU A 18 10.87 1.06 -13.95
N ALA A 19 12.18 1.12 -14.18
CA ALA A 19 13.19 0.45 -13.34
C ALA A 19 13.22 0.97 -11.89
N LEU A 20 12.72 2.18 -11.65
CA LEU A 20 12.67 2.83 -10.33
C LEU A 20 11.24 2.90 -9.76
N ALA A 21 10.24 2.44 -10.53
CA ALA A 21 8.84 2.64 -10.20
C ALA A 21 8.44 1.94 -8.90
N TYR A 22 8.93 0.72 -8.67
CA TYR A 22 8.66 -0.03 -7.44
C TYR A 22 9.21 0.69 -6.21
N ASP A 23 10.49 1.08 -6.25
CA ASP A 23 11.14 1.74 -5.12
C ASP A 23 10.50 3.09 -4.80
N TYR A 24 10.19 3.88 -5.84
CA TYR A 24 9.52 5.16 -5.68
C TYR A 24 8.11 5.00 -5.09
N ALA A 25 7.32 4.04 -5.59
CA ALA A 25 5.99 3.77 -5.07
C ALA A 25 6.05 3.34 -3.60
N LEU A 26 6.97 2.43 -3.24
CA LEU A 26 7.15 1.96 -1.88
C LEU A 26 7.55 3.11 -0.94
N GLU A 27 8.49 3.97 -1.35
CA GLU A 27 8.86 5.15 -0.58
C GLU A 27 7.68 6.08 -0.37
N ARG A 28 6.88 6.33 -1.41
CA ARG A 28 5.73 7.23 -1.33
C ARG A 28 4.65 6.68 -0.41
N CYS A 29 4.42 5.39 -0.44
CA CYS A 29 3.46 4.70 0.41
C CYS A 29 3.93 4.60 1.88
N LEU A 30 5.23 4.50 2.14
CA LEU A 30 5.77 4.36 3.51
C LEU A 30 6.12 5.71 4.18
N LYS A 31 6.40 6.74 3.38
CA LYS A 31 6.85 8.06 3.86
C LYS A 31 5.94 9.21 3.41
N GLY A 32 4.80 8.88 2.80
CA GLY A 32 3.75 9.82 2.42
C GLY A 32 3.04 10.44 3.62
N THR A 33 1.89 11.07 3.38
CA THR A 33 1.08 11.62 4.49
C THR A 33 0.56 10.49 5.39
N GLU A 34 0.15 10.81 6.62
CA GLU A 34 -0.37 9.80 7.54
C GLU A 34 -1.61 9.08 6.98
N ASP A 35 -2.45 9.81 6.24
CA ASP A 35 -3.61 9.27 5.55
C ASP A 35 -3.20 8.34 4.40
N ASP A 36 -2.25 8.74 3.54
CA ASP A 36 -1.73 7.88 2.46
C ASP A 36 -1.15 6.58 3.02
N GLN A 37 -0.40 6.68 4.11
CA GLN A 37 0.19 5.52 4.75
C GLN A 37 -0.87 4.61 5.36
N ARG A 38 -1.95 5.17 5.93
CA ARG A 38 -3.07 4.39 6.48
C ARG A 38 -3.79 3.62 5.36
N GLU A 39 -4.20 4.34 4.32
CA GLU A 39 -4.90 3.73 3.16
C GLU A 39 -4.05 2.64 2.51
N PHE A 40 -2.76 2.92 2.28
CA PHE A 40 -1.88 1.91 1.69
C PHE A 40 -1.68 0.69 2.59
N ARG A 41 -1.53 0.87 3.91
CA ARG A 41 -1.40 -0.26 4.84
C ARG A 41 -2.63 -1.16 4.80
N GLU A 42 -3.83 -0.57 4.80
CA GLU A 42 -5.08 -1.33 4.72
C GLU A 42 -5.17 -2.10 3.40
N MET A 43 -4.94 -1.42 2.27
CA MET A 43 -4.93 -2.07 0.95
C MET A 43 -3.88 -3.17 0.83
N LEU A 44 -2.68 -2.97 1.38
CA LEU A 44 -1.59 -3.94 1.32
C LEU A 44 -1.92 -5.19 2.15
N VAL A 45 -2.47 -5.01 3.35
CA VAL A 45 -2.90 -6.12 4.22
C VAL A 45 -4.04 -6.88 3.54
N GLU A 46 -5.08 -6.20 3.08
CA GLU A 46 -6.20 -6.83 2.39
C GLU A 46 -5.72 -7.63 1.18
N TRP A 47 -4.91 -7.03 0.31
CA TRP A 47 -4.38 -7.71 -0.88
C TRP A 47 -3.51 -8.92 -0.51
N PHE A 48 -2.58 -8.77 0.44
CA PHE A 48 -1.64 -9.85 0.80
C PHE A 48 -2.35 -11.03 1.46
N TYR A 49 -3.37 -10.75 2.27
CA TYR A 49 -4.13 -11.77 2.98
C TYR A 49 -5.33 -12.31 2.18
N SER A 50 -5.72 -11.70 1.05
CA SER A 50 -6.87 -12.11 0.21
C SER A 50 -6.80 -13.53 -0.38
N GLY A 51 -5.63 -14.17 -0.35
CA GLY A 51 -5.38 -15.47 -0.99
C GLY A 51 -5.31 -16.64 0.00
N ASN A 52 -4.09 -17.01 0.37
CA ASN A 52 -3.77 -18.27 1.05
C ASN A 52 -3.98 -18.24 2.57
N TRP A 53 -4.76 -17.30 3.08
CA TRP A 53 -4.87 -17.05 4.51
C TRP A 53 -6.32 -17.21 4.97
N ILE A 54 -6.50 -17.72 6.18
CA ILE A 54 -7.79 -17.84 6.85
C ILE A 54 -7.71 -16.91 8.06
N GLU A 55 -8.64 -15.98 8.15
CA GLU A 55 -8.80 -15.14 9.34
C GLU A 55 -9.28 -16.02 10.50
N GLY A 56 -8.47 -16.11 11.55
CA GLY A 56 -8.85 -16.80 12.77
C GLY A 56 -9.51 -15.82 13.73
N GLU A 57 -10.72 -16.13 14.21
CA GLU A 57 -11.21 -15.55 15.45
C GLU A 57 -10.47 -16.23 16.61
N GLU A 58 -9.99 -15.49 17.61
CA GLU A 58 -9.50 -16.12 18.85
C GLU A 58 -10.65 -16.96 19.39
N ASP A 59 -10.51 -18.29 19.31
CA ASP A 59 -11.43 -19.23 19.95
C ASP A 59 -11.47 -18.88 21.44
N GLY A 60 -12.55 -18.22 21.85
CA GLY A 60 -12.89 -18.04 23.25
C GLY A 60 -13.16 -19.42 23.85
N GLU A 61 -12.10 -20.08 24.31
CA GLU A 61 -12.21 -21.23 25.21
C GLU A 61 -12.75 -20.78 26.57
N GLU A 62 -14.04 -20.44 26.63
CA GLU A 62 -14.83 -20.62 27.85
C GLU A 62 -15.10 -22.12 28.00
N ASN A 63 -14.15 -22.81 28.64
CA ASN A 63 -14.38 -24.15 29.16
C ASN A 63 -15.45 -24.06 30.27
N ALA A 64 -16.69 -24.40 29.94
CA ALA A 64 -17.80 -24.60 30.87
C ALA A 64 -17.81 -26.01 31.48
#